data_AF-A0A1I2IF69-F1
#
_entry.id   AF-A0A1I2IF69-F1
#
_cell.length_a   1.000
_cell.length_b   1.000
_cell.length_c   1.000
_cell.angle_alpha   90.00
_cell.angle_beta   90.00
_cell.angle_gamma   90.00
#
_symmetry.space_group_name_H-M   'P 1'
#
loop_
_entity.id
_entity.type
_entity.pdbx_description
1 polymer ?
#
loop_
_entity_poly.entity_id
_entity_poly.type
_entity_poly.pdbx_seq_one_letter_code
_entity_poly.pdbx_strand_id
1 'polypeptide(L)'
;MEGQTENRFGVQASMTREDMAVILSRLMELLKTEPPVRSEQVQFADAKDISRYAEAAVAAMQRAGIIQGFEDGRFVPKGAATRAQAAVMIDRLLQ
;
A
#
# COMPACT_ATOMS: atom_id res chain seq x y z
N MET A 1 -34.88 -5.74 6.96
CA MET A 1 -33.58 -5.35 6.37
C MET A 1 -32.57 -5.48 7.48
N GLU A 2 -32.06 -6.69 7.65
CA GLU A 2 -31.23 -7.07 8.80
C GLU A 2 -29.86 -6.42 8.69
N GLY A 3 -29.42 -5.83 9.80
CA GLY A 3 -28.15 -5.15 9.93
C GLY A 3 -27.00 -6.08 9.60
N GLN A 4 -26.30 -5.79 8.52
CA GLN A 4 -24.94 -6.27 8.30
C GLN A 4 -24.00 -5.47 9.22
N THR A 5 -24.12 -5.70 10.52
CA THR A 5 -23.06 -5.39 11.48
C THR A 5 -21.95 -6.43 11.32
N GLU A 6 -21.27 -6.45 10.18
CA GLU A 6 -19.87 -6.84 10.20
C GLU A 6 -19.07 -5.63 10.67
N ASN A 7 -19.17 -5.39 11.98
CA ASN A 7 -18.16 -4.70 12.75
C ASN A 7 -16.89 -5.56 12.75
N ARG A 8 -16.30 -5.75 11.57
CA ARG A 8 -14.97 -6.30 11.34
C ARG A 8 -14.10 -5.17 10.79
N PHE A 9 -14.02 -4.08 11.55
CA PHE A 9 -12.71 -3.46 11.73
C PHE A 9 -11.85 -4.49 12.48
N GLY A 10 -11.45 -5.56 11.79
CA GLY A 10 -10.67 -6.64 12.36
C GLY A 10 -9.39 -6.03 12.92
N VAL A 11 -9.36 -5.84 14.24
CA VAL A 11 -8.26 -5.24 14.99
C VAL A 11 -6.97 -6.08 14.83
N GLN A 12 -7.07 -7.27 14.21
CA GLN A 12 -5.97 -8.17 13.86
C GLN A 12 -5.97 -8.65 12.39
N ALA A 13 -6.65 -7.98 11.45
CA ALA A 13 -6.47 -8.34 10.04
C ALA A 13 -5.04 -8.00 9.62
N SER A 14 -4.19 -9.01 9.47
CA SER A 14 -2.91 -8.93 8.79
C SER A 14 -3.18 -8.51 7.35
N MET A 15 -3.20 -7.19 7.12
CA MET A 15 -3.35 -6.60 5.80
C MET A 15 -2.08 -6.85 5.00
N THR A 16 -2.20 -7.11 3.71
CA THR A 16 -1.04 -7.35 2.86
C THR A 16 -0.35 -6.04 2.49
N ARG A 17 0.90 -6.10 2.03
CA ARG A 17 1.65 -4.92 1.59
C ARG A 17 1.03 -4.26 0.35
N GLU A 18 0.46 -5.06 -0.55
CA GLU A 18 -0.27 -4.55 -1.71
C GLU A 18 -1.59 -3.86 -1.32
N ASP A 19 -2.30 -4.35 -0.31
CA ASP A 19 -3.52 -3.71 0.20
C ASP A 19 -3.22 -2.34 0.81
N MET A 20 -2.11 -2.21 1.53
CA MET A 20 -1.66 -0.91 2.04
C MET A 20 -1.39 0.09 0.91
N ALA A 21 -0.76 -0.35 -0.19
CA ALA A 21 -0.52 0.50 -1.35
C ALA A 21 -1.84 1.06 -1.90
N VAL A 22 -2.87 0.20 -2.00
CA VAL A 22 -4.20 0.59 -2.46
C VAL A 22 -4.87 1.57 -1.52
N ILE A 23 -4.79 1.35 -0.20
CA ILE A 23 -5.35 2.30 0.78
C ILE A 23 -4.69 3.67 0.66
N LEU A 24 -3.36 3.71 0.52
CA LEU A 24 -2.63 4.97 0.37
C LEU A 24 -2.98 5.69 -0.93
N SER A 25 -3.11 4.94 -2.03
CA SER A 25 -3.58 5.48 -3.32
C SER A 25 -4.97 6.11 -3.18
N ARG A 26 -5.91 5.41 -2.53
CA ARG A 26 -7.27 5.92 -2.28
C ARG A 26 -7.28 7.14 -1.36
N LEU A 27 -6.40 7.16 -0.36
CA LEU A 27 -6.26 8.30 0.54
C LEU A 27 -5.77 9.54 -0.22
N MET A 28 -4.79 9.38 -1.11
CA MET A 28 -4.33 10.48 -1.97
C MET A 28 -5.44 11.00 -2.89
N GLU A 29 -6.20 10.10 -3.52
CA GLU A 29 -7.37 10.48 -4.33
C GLU A 29 -8.40 11.28 -3.52
N LEU A 30 -8.68 10.85 -2.28
CA LEU A 30 -9.60 11.55 -1.37
C LEU A 30 -9.09 12.96 -1.01
N LEU A 31 -7.78 13.08 -0.79
CA LEU A 31 -7.12 14.36 -0.52
C LEU A 31 -6.92 15.21 -1.78
N LYS A 32 -7.32 14.72 -2.96
CA LYS A 32 -7.12 15.36 -4.27
C LYS A 32 -5.66 15.77 -4.49
N THR A 33 -4.74 14.91 -4.03
CA THR A 33 -3.30 15.14 -4.13
C THR A 33 -2.67 14.03 -4.98
N GLU A 34 -1.67 14.39 -5.77
CA GLU A 34 -0.94 13.42 -6.57
C GLU A 34 0.31 12.96 -5.81
N PRO A 35 0.67 11.67 -5.89
CA PRO A 35 1.93 11.20 -5.33
C PRO A 35 3.09 11.97 -5.97
N PRO A 36 3.99 12.59 -5.18
CA PRO A 36 5.14 13.29 -5.74
C PRO A 36 6.03 12.29 -6.44
N VAL A 37 6.40 12.49 -7.71
CA VAL A 37 7.33 11.58 -8.40
C VAL A 37 8.75 11.89 -7.94
N ARG A 38 9.31 11.04 -7.07
CA ARG A 38 10.66 11.19 -6.50
C ARG A 38 11.71 10.37 -7.25
N SER A 39 11.33 9.25 -7.87
CA SER A 39 12.24 8.40 -8.63
C SER A 39 11.52 7.65 -9.74
N GLU A 40 12.30 7.10 -10.68
CA GLU A 40 11.80 6.14 -11.66
C GLU A 40 11.33 4.85 -10.98
N GLN A 41 10.37 4.18 -11.62
CA GLN A 41 9.83 2.92 -11.15
C GLN A 41 10.86 1.80 -11.33
N VAL A 42 11.18 1.08 -10.26
CA VAL A 42 12.05 -0.10 -10.34
C VAL A 42 11.17 -1.35 -10.35
N GLN A 43 11.38 -2.25 -11.30
CA GLN A 43 10.63 -3.51 -11.29
C GLN A 43 11.07 -4.39 -10.12
N PHE A 44 10.12 -4.79 -9.28
CA PHE A 44 10.36 -5.76 -8.21
C PHE A 44 10.55 -7.16 -8.78
N ALA A 45 11.44 -7.95 -8.18
CA ALA A 45 11.71 -9.33 -8.62
C ALA A 45 10.48 -10.25 -8.51
N ASP A 46 9.54 -9.92 -7.62
CA ASP A 46 8.28 -10.60 -7.39
C ASP A 46 7.07 -9.79 -7.89
N ALA A 47 7.26 -8.91 -8.89
CA ALA A 47 6.17 -8.10 -9.44
C ALA A 47 4.97 -8.92 -9.94
N LYS A 48 5.22 -10.15 -10.43
CA LYS A 48 4.18 -11.10 -10.86
C LYS A 48 3.24 -11.56 -9.73
N ASP A 49 3.68 -11.45 -8.48
CA ASP A 49 2.91 -11.87 -7.31
C ASP A 49 2.02 -10.72 -6.78
N ILE A 50 2.16 -9.52 -7.34
CA ILE A 50 1.29 -8.36 -7.08
C ILE A 50 -0.04 -8.62 -7.76
N SER A 51 -1.14 -8.50 -7.01
CA SER A 51 -2.45 -8.63 -7.61
C SER A 51 -2.75 -7.45 -8.54
N ARG A 52 -3.42 -7.74 -9.66
CA ARG A 52 -3.77 -6.76 -10.71
C ARG A 52 -4.45 -5.48 -10.19
N TYR A 53 -5.27 -5.59 -9.14
CA TYR A 53 -5.95 -4.44 -8.54
C TYR A 53 -4.99 -3.48 -7.81
N ALA A 54 -3.82 -3.96 -7.41
CA ALA A 54 -2.83 -3.22 -6.64
C ALA A 54 -1.64 -2.72 -7.47
N GLU A 55 -1.43 -3.24 -8.69
CA GLU A 55 -0.27 -2.88 -9.54
C GLU A 55 -0.11 -1.37 -9.71
N ALA A 56 -1.18 -0.66 -10.06
CA ALA A 56 -1.14 0.79 -10.27
C ALA A 56 -0.81 1.56 -8.98
N ALA A 57 -1.39 1.12 -7.86
CA ALA A 57 -1.16 1.72 -6.55
C ALA A 57 0.27 1.49 -6.08
N VAL A 58 0.79 0.27 -6.22
CA VAL A 58 2.17 -0.08 -5.86
C VAL A 58 3.15 0.74 -6.71
N ALA A 59 2.92 0.84 -8.02
CA ALA A 59 3.75 1.65 -8.91
C ALA A 59 3.75 3.15 -8.54
N ALA A 60 2.58 3.70 -8.23
CA ALA A 60 2.46 5.09 -7.80
C ALA A 60 3.17 5.35 -6.46
N MET A 61 2.94 4.49 -5.46
CA MET A 61 3.56 4.62 -4.14
C MET A 61 5.07 4.37 -4.16
N GLN A 62 5.55 3.51 -5.07
CA GLN A 62 6.99 3.31 -5.27
C GLN A 62 7.65 4.56 -5.86
N ARG A 63 7.07 5.15 -6.92
CA ARG A 63 7.57 6.41 -7.49
C ARG A 63 7.55 7.55 -6.49
N ALA A 64 6.62 7.51 -5.53
CA ALA A 64 6.56 8.45 -4.41
C ALA A 64 7.61 8.21 -3.32
N GLY A 65 8.36 7.11 -3.39
CA GLY A 65 9.30 6.71 -2.35
C GLY A 65 8.63 6.26 -1.04
N ILE A 66 7.30 6.11 -1.04
CA ILE A 66 6.49 5.70 0.11
C ILE A 66 6.65 4.20 0.33
N ILE A 67 6.59 3.43 -0.76
CA ILE A 67 6.82 1.99 -0.78
C ILE A 67 8.21 1.70 -1.33
N GLN A 68 8.94 0.84 -0.63
CA GLN A 68 10.26 0.36 -1.03
C GLN A 68 10.32 -1.16 -0.92
N GLY A 69 11.09 -1.77 -1.80
CA GLY A 69 11.43 -3.18 -1.75
C GLY A 69 12.46 -3.47 -0.66
N PHE A 70 12.70 -4.75 -0.43
CA PHE A 70 13.80 -5.23 0.41
C PHE A 70 15.12 -5.19 -0.37
N GLU A 71 16.23 -5.38 0.33
CA GLU A 71 17.59 -5.37 -0.26
C GLU A 71 17.78 -6.43 -1.36
N ASP A 72 16.99 -7.50 -1.32
CA ASP A 72 16.97 -8.56 -2.34
C ASP A 72 16.14 -8.22 -3.59
N GLY A 73 15.61 -6.99 -3.67
CA GLY A 73 14.83 -6.50 -4.81
C GLY A 73 13.36 -6.96 -4.82
N ARG A 74 12.88 -7.63 -3.76
CA ARG A 74 11.47 -8.05 -3.66
C ARG A 74 10.60 -7.03 -2.95
N PHE A 75 9.32 -6.98 -3.30
CA PHE A 75 8.31 -6.19 -2.60
C PHE A 75 7.56 -6.99 -1.53
N VAL A 76 7.39 -8.29 -1.74
CA VAL A 76 6.63 -9.24 -0.91
C VAL A 76 5.16 -8.82 -0.78
N PRO A 77 4.39 -8.78 -1.89
CA PRO A 77 3.05 -8.19 -1.92
C PRO A 77 2.09 -8.82 -0.92
N LYS A 78 2.11 -10.15 -0.78
CA LYS A 78 1.27 -10.92 0.15
C LYS A 78 1.80 -10.95 1.58
N GLY A 79 2.97 -10.34 1.84
CA GLY A 79 3.56 -10.28 3.16
C GLY A 79 2.63 -9.54 4.12
N ALA A 80 2.50 -10.07 5.34
CA ALA A 80 1.74 -9.41 6.37
C ALA A 80 2.39 -8.08 6.72
N ALA A 81 1.61 -7.02 6.62
CA ALA A 81 1.97 -5.72 7.13
C ALA A 81 1.33 -5.47 8.48
N THR A 82 2.11 -4.90 9.40
CA THR A 82 1.60 -4.54 10.71
C THR A 82 0.88 -3.19 10.65
N ARG A 83 -0.08 -2.98 11.55
CA ARG A 83 -0.72 -1.66 11.73
C ARG A 83 0.31 -0.55 11.99
N ALA A 84 1.43 -0.88 12.62
CA ALA A 84 2.54 0.06 12.83
C ALA A 84 3.18 0.49 11.50
N GLN A 85 3.35 -0.42 10.54
CA GLN A 85 3.84 -0.07 9.19
C GLN A 85 2.83 0.79 8.44
N ALA A 86 1.53 0.52 8.56
CA ALA A 86 0.49 1.37 7.98
C ALA A 86 0.51 2.79 8.60
N ALA A 87 0.64 2.89 9.93
CA ALA A 87 0.73 4.18 10.62
C ALA A 87 1.97 4.99 10.19
N VAL A 88 3.13 4.34 10.05
CA VAL A 88 4.36 5.00 9.54
C VAL A 88 4.17 5.51 8.11
N MET A 89 3.45 4.78 7.25
CA MET A 89 3.20 5.25 5.89
C MET A 89 2.18 6.40 5.83
N ILE A 90 1.17 6.40 6.70
CA ILE A 90 0.23 7.51 6.83
C ILE A 90 0.94 8.75 7.37
N ASP A 91 1.82 8.61 8.36
CA ASP A 91 2.62 9.72 8.90
C ASP A 91 3.51 10.33 7.80
N ARG A 92 4.19 9.51 7.01
CA ARG A 92 4.99 9.95 5.85
C ARG A 92 4.18 10.63 4.74
N LEU A 93 2.87 10.37 4.66
CA LEU A 93 1.99 11.00 3.69
C LEU A 93 1.52 12.40 4.14
N LEU A 94 1.43 12.63 5.45
CA LEU A 94 0.93 13.87 6.03
C LEU A 94 2.04 14.91 6.32
N GLN A 95 3.30 14.54 6.11
CA GLN A 95 4.46 15.44 6.16
C GLN A 95 4.76 16.02 4.76
#